data_AF-B9SLN6-F1
#
_entry.id   AF-B9SLN6-F1
#
_cell.length_a   1.000
_cell.length_b   1.000
_cell.length_c   1.000
_cell.angle_alpha   90.00
_cell.angle_beta   90.00
_cell.angle_gamma   90.00
#
_symmetry.space_group_name_H-M   'P 1'
#
loop_
_entity.id
_entity.type
_entity.pdbx_description
1 polymer ?
#
loop_
_entity_poly.entity_id
_entity_poly.type
_entity_poly.pdbx_seq_one_letter_code
_entity_poly.pdbx_strand_id
1 'polypeptide(L)'
;MAAHNLIKLGIRKSIGNGESTHIWYDPWLYDDLQPYAETLPYSSLEFATVASLLVQQQHRWDLDLVHDIFTTSDANIILGMPLPLQPQDGTWY
;
A
#
# COMPACT_ATOMS: atom_id res chain seq x y z
N MET A 1 19.80 26.53 7.69
CA MET A 1 19.89 25.30 8.52
C MET A 1 18.54 25.04 9.14
N ALA A 2 18.11 23.78 9.10
CA ALA A 2 17.14 23.11 9.98
C ALA A 2 15.69 23.65 10.07
N ALA A 3 14.82 23.12 9.20
CA ALA A 3 13.41 22.86 9.47
C ALA A 3 13.04 21.72 8.50
N HIS A 4 12.77 20.49 8.92
CA HIS A 4 11.70 20.09 9.82
C HIS A 4 12.06 18.75 10.48
N ASN A 5 12.20 18.76 11.80
CA ASN A 5 12.18 17.55 12.63
C ASN A 5 10.71 17.15 12.85
N LEU A 6 10.11 16.48 11.87
CA LEU A 6 8.84 15.74 11.98
C LEU A 6 8.99 14.66 10.90
N ILE A 7 9.09 13.35 11.15
CA ILE A 7 8.06 12.54 11.77
C ILE A 7 8.74 11.31 12.42
N LYS A 8 8.97 11.37 13.73
CA LYS A 8 9.31 10.21 14.57
C LYS A 8 8.17 10.05 15.56
N LEU A 9 7.16 9.28 15.19
CA LEU A 9 6.22 8.53 16.05
C LEU A 9 4.99 8.21 15.19
N GLY A 10 4.80 6.94 14.82
CA GLY A 10 3.51 6.47 14.31
C GLY A 10 3.13 6.96 12.91
N ILE A 11 4.07 6.97 11.97
CA ILE A 11 3.69 6.95 10.55
C ILE A 11 3.02 5.61 10.33
N ARG A 12 1.69 5.55 10.47
CA ARG A 12 0.90 4.57 9.72
C ARG A 12 1.42 4.70 8.30
N LYS A 13 2.22 3.74 7.83
CA LYS A 13 2.91 3.77 6.52
C LYS A 13 1.84 3.98 5.46
N SER A 14 1.53 5.23 5.16
CA SER A 14 0.62 5.55 4.06
C SER A 14 1.40 5.15 2.85
N ILE A 15 1.00 4.04 2.24
CA ILE A 15 1.52 3.66 0.93
C ILE A 15 1.20 4.83 0.04
N GLY A 16 2.23 5.56 -0.38
CA GLY A 16 2.07 6.76 -1.19
C GLY A 16 1.53 6.39 -2.56
N ASN A 17 2.35 6.49 -3.59
CA ASN A 17 2.02 5.94 -4.91
C ASN A 17 2.27 4.42 -5.00
N GLY A 18 2.95 3.82 -4.01
CA GLY A 18 3.28 2.39 -3.98
C GLY A 18 4.32 1.94 -5.01
N GLU A 19 4.89 2.86 -5.80
CA GLU A 19 5.75 2.53 -6.95
C GLU A 19 7.16 2.08 -6.56
N SER A 20 7.62 2.45 -5.37
CA SER A 20 8.95 2.08 -4.85
C SER A 20 8.89 1.06 -3.71
N THR A 21 7.70 0.47 -3.47
CA THR A 21 7.48 -0.50 -2.40
C THR A 21 7.13 -1.83 -3.03
N HIS A 22 7.97 -2.84 -2.81
CA HIS A 22 7.74 -4.19 -3.30
C HIS A 22 6.75 -4.92 -2.41
N ILE A 23 5.88 -5.72 -3.03
CA ILE A 23 4.83 -6.45 -2.32
C ILE A 23 5.41 -7.46 -1.30
N TRP A 24 6.51 -8.12 -1.64
CA TRP A 24 7.06 -9.21 -0.82
C TRP A 24 8.36 -8.86 -0.09
N TYR A 25 9.11 -7.87 -0.57
CA TYR A 25 10.41 -7.52 0.01
C TYR A 25 10.36 -6.39 1.03
N ASP A 26 9.37 -5.51 0.92
CA ASP A 26 9.25 -4.35 1.80
C ASP A 26 8.11 -4.58 2.80
N PRO A 27 8.28 -4.23 4.10
CA PRO A 27 7.21 -4.34 5.07
C PRO A 27 6.18 -3.23 4.84
N TRP A 28 5.06 -3.55 4.18
CA TRP A 28 4.06 -2.58 3.74
C TRP A 28 2.65 -2.82 4.31
N LEU A 29 2.33 -4.02 4.80
CA LEU A 29 1.03 -4.33 5.38
C LEU A 29 0.86 -3.72 6.77
N TYR A 30 -0.36 -3.30 7.11
CA TYR A 30 -0.76 -2.81 8.44
C TYR A 30 -0.99 -3.95 9.44
N ASP A 31 -0.09 -4.92 9.49
CA ASP A 31 -0.13 -5.96 10.52
C ASP A 31 1.07 -5.75 11.47
N ASP A 32 0.75 -5.50 12.74
CA ASP A 32 1.74 -5.27 13.80
C ASP A 32 2.56 -6.54 14.11
N LEU A 33 2.06 -7.72 13.75
CA LEU A 33 2.73 -9.01 13.91
C LEU A 33 3.40 -9.46 12.61
N GLN A 34 2.80 -9.18 11.45
CA GLN A 34 3.28 -9.69 10.16
C GLN A 34 3.18 -8.68 9.01
N PRO A 35 4.14 -7.73 8.89
CA PRO A 35 4.06 -6.64 7.91
C PRO A 35 4.34 -7.06 6.45
N TYR A 36 4.39 -8.37 6.17
CA TYR A 36 4.69 -8.96 4.86
C TYR A 36 3.52 -9.81 4.39
N ALA A 37 3.26 -9.83 3.09
CA ALA A 37 2.26 -10.74 2.52
C ALA A 37 2.66 -12.21 2.79
N GLU A 38 1.75 -12.98 3.36
CA GLU A 38 1.94 -14.43 3.58
C GLU A 38 1.89 -15.20 2.27
N THR A 39 1.10 -14.69 1.32
CA THR A 39 1.01 -15.18 -0.04
C THR A 39 2.42 -15.27 -0.65
N LEU A 40 2.77 -16.39 -1.29
CA LEU A 40 4.07 -16.52 -1.97
C LEU A 40 4.09 -15.74 -3.30
N PRO A 41 5.21 -15.09 -3.65
CA PRO A 41 5.35 -14.42 -4.94
C PRO A 41 5.32 -15.44 -6.08
N TYR A 42 4.53 -15.16 -7.10
CA TYR A 42 4.70 -15.80 -8.40
C TYR A 42 5.99 -15.28 -9.03
N SER A 43 6.73 -16.13 -9.75
CA SER A 43 8.01 -15.72 -10.39
C SER A 43 7.86 -14.54 -11.36
N SER A 44 6.67 -14.35 -11.94
CA SER A 44 6.33 -13.20 -12.78
C SER A 44 6.02 -11.92 -12.00
N LEU A 45 5.74 -12.02 -10.71
CA LEU A 45 5.34 -10.92 -9.83
C LEU A 45 6.39 -10.65 -8.74
N GLU A 46 7.54 -11.31 -8.75
CA GLU A 46 8.61 -11.12 -7.77
C GLU A 46 8.96 -9.62 -7.57
N PHE A 47 9.01 -8.85 -8.65
CA PHE A 47 9.31 -7.41 -8.63
C PHE A 47 8.07 -6.52 -8.69
N ALA A 48 6.87 -7.08 -8.49
CA ALA A 48 5.65 -6.29 -8.49
C ALA A 48 5.63 -5.37 -7.26
N THR A 49 5.27 -4.13 -7.52
CA THR A 49 5.19 -3.08 -6.51
C THR A 49 3.75 -2.89 -6.07
N VAL A 50 3.53 -2.28 -4.91
CA VAL A 50 2.18 -2.05 -4.39
C VAL A 50 1.35 -1.17 -5.33
N ALA A 51 2.00 -0.32 -6.15
CA ALA A 51 1.35 0.46 -7.20
C ALA A 51 0.61 -0.40 -8.24
N SER A 52 1.06 -1.62 -8.50
CA SER A 52 0.41 -2.52 -9.47
C SER A 52 -0.93 -3.04 -8.98
N LEU A 53 -1.13 -3.06 -7.65
CA LEU A 53 -2.39 -3.40 -7.00
C LEU A 53 -3.36 -2.22 -6.96
N LEU A 54 -2.92 -1.02 -7.37
CA LEU A 54 -3.70 0.20 -7.36
C LEU A 54 -4.19 0.54 -8.76
N VAL A 55 -5.49 0.76 -8.88
CA VAL A 55 -6.09 1.39 -10.06
C VAL A 55 -5.74 2.87 -10.03
N GLN A 56 -4.63 3.24 -10.68
CA GLN A 56 -4.07 4.60 -10.69
C GLN A 56 -5.10 5.69 -11.04
N GLN A 57 -6.04 5.39 -11.95
CA GLN A 57 -7.10 6.33 -12.36
C GLN A 57 -8.14 6.61 -11.28
N GLN A 58 -8.38 5.66 -10.39
CA GLN A 58 -9.45 5.70 -9.39
C GLN A 58 -8.93 5.80 -7.96
N HIS A 59 -7.60 5.82 -7.79
CA HIS A 59 -6.90 5.84 -6.51
C HIS A 59 -7.49 4.83 -5.52
N ARG A 60 -7.70 3.60 -5.98
CA ARG A 60 -8.28 2.50 -5.20
C ARG A 60 -7.54 1.20 -5.43
N TRP A 61 -7.63 0.30 -4.48
CA TRP A 61 -7.20 -1.08 -4.66
C TRP A 61 -8.01 -1.75 -5.77
N ASP A 62 -7.33 -2.50 -6.62
CA ASP A 62 -7.96 -3.40 -7.58
C ASP A 62 -8.43 -4.66 -6.84
N LEU A 63 -9.72 -4.70 -6.53
CA LEU A 63 -10.34 -5.78 -5.77
C LEU A 63 -10.13 -7.15 -6.44
N ASP A 64 -10.30 -7.20 -7.76
CA ASP A 64 -10.21 -8.44 -8.52
C ASP A 64 -8.76 -8.94 -8.52
N LEU A 65 -7.81 -8.05 -8.79
CA LEU A 65 -6.39 -8.38 -8.78
C LEU A 65 -5.89 -8.78 -7.38
N VAL A 66 -6.32 -8.07 -6.33
CA VAL A 66 -5.94 -8.39 -4.95
C VAL A 66 -6.49 -9.75 -4.54
N HIS A 67 -7.74 -10.09 -4.90
CA HIS A 67 -8.30 -11.41 -4.62
C HIS A 67 -7.69 -12.54 -5.47
N ASP A 68 -7.19 -12.24 -6.66
CA ASP A 68 -6.53 -13.23 -7.54
C ASP A 68 -5.09 -13.54 -7.09
N ILE A 69 -4.36 -12.51 -6.66
CA ILE A 69 -2.96 -12.65 -6.22
C ILE A 69 -2.89 -13.15 -4.78
N PHE A 70 -3.65 -12.55 -3.86
CA PHE A 70 -3.49 -12.76 -2.42
C PHE A 70 -4.54 -13.70 -1.82
N THR A 71 -4.17 -14.33 -0.71
CA THR A 71 -5.13 -15.09 0.11
C THR A 71 -6.21 -14.17 0.70
N THR A 72 -7.34 -14.73 1.10
CA THR A 72 -8.44 -13.96 1.69
C THR A 72 -8.04 -13.17 2.93
N SER A 73 -7.10 -13.68 3.75
CA SER A 73 -6.58 -12.96 4.92
C SER A 73 -5.79 -11.72 4.51
N ASP A 74 -4.79 -11.89 3.63
CA ASP A 74 -3.97 -10.80 3.11
C ASP A 74 -4.82 -9.76 2.37
N ALA A 75 -5.75 -10.21 1.53
CA ALA A 75 -6.65 -9.36 0.78
C ALA A 75 -7.50 -8.47 1.71
N ASN A 76 -8.04 -9.02 2.80
CA ASN A 76 -8.81 -8.23 3.77
C ASN A 76 -7.95 -7.13 4.43
N ILE A 77 -6.67 -7.41 4.69
CA ILE A 77 -5.74 -6.42 5.25
C ILE A 77 -5.48 -5.32 4.22
N ILE A 78 -5.12 -5.71 2.98
CA ILE A 78 -4.82 -4.79 1.87
C ILE A 78 -6.01 -3.88 1.57
N LEU A 79 -7.19 -4.45 1.38
CA LEU A 79 -8.42 -3.71 1.08
C LEU A 79 -8.89 -2.84 2.24
N GLY A 80 -8.53 -3.22 3.48
CA GLY A 80 -8.76 -2.41 4.67
C GLY A 80 -7.77 -1.26 4.84
N MET A 81 -6.67 -1.22 4.08
CA MET A 81 -5.69 -0.15 4.19
C MET A 81 -6.27 1.16 3.63
N PRO A 82 -6.29 2.25 4.42
CA PRO A 82 -6.68 3.55 3.91
C PRO A 82 -5.65 4.03 2.89
N LEU A 83 -6.10 4.23 1.65
CA LEU A 83 -5.30 4.91 0.64
C LEU A 83 -5.26 6.40 0.96
N PRO A 84 -4.11 7.08 0.75
CA PRO A 84 -4.03 8.51 0.95
C PRO A 84 -5.07 9.17 0.05
N LEU A 85 -6.10 9.79 0.62
CA LEU A 85 -7.07 10.56 -0.15
C LEU A 85 -6.27 11.49 -1.08
N GLN A 86 -6.40 11.26 -2.39
CA GLN A 86 -5.89 12.18 -3.39
C GLN A 86 -6.30 13.58 -2.93
N PRO A 87 -5.38 14.57 -2.87
CA PRO A 87 -5.74 15.91 -2.47
C PRO A 87 -6.92 16.31 -3.34
N GLN A 88 -8.08 16.41 -2.72
CA GLN A 88 -9.26 16.88 -3.40
C GLN A 88 -8.92 18.33 -3.69
N ASP A 89 -8.53 18.61 -4.94
CA ASP A 89 -8.50 19.95 -5.49
C ASP A 89 -9.90 20.51 -5.29
N GLY A 90 -10.05 21.29 -4.22
CA GLY A 90 -11.35 21.58 -3.64
C GLY A 90 -11.23 22.57 -2.49
N THR A 91 -10.52 23.67 -2.74
CA THR A 91 -10.78 25.01 -2.19
C THR A 91 -11.26 25.06 -0.74
N TRP A 92 -10.34 25.34 0.19
CA TRP A 92 -10.70 26.07 1.40
C TRP A 92 -11.00 27.52 0.98
N TYR A 93 -12.29 27.89 0.96
CA TYR A 93 -12.76 29.29 0.98
C TYR A 93 -13.36 29.59 2.35
#